data_AF-A0A2U1VAB0-F1
#
_entry.id   AF-A0A2U1VAB0-F1
#
_cell.length_a   1.000
_cell.length_b   1.000
_cell.length_c   1.000
_cell.angle_alpha   90.00
_cell.angle_beta   90.00
_cell.angle_gamma   90.00
#
_symmetry.space_group_name_H-M   'P 1'
#
loop_
_entity.id
_entity.type
_entity.pdbx_description
1 polymer ?
#
loop_
_entity_poly.entity_id
_entity_poly.type
_entity_poly.pdbx_seq_one_letter_code
_entity_poly.pdbx_strand_id
1 'polypeptide(L)'
;MCLPVFLLLRLLLEPLMLLTPRGVAAEGIGYVLAWAGYALLSRPLVRMLGRGAEWPRFLAAWNWATAFQYALVLLLSLLALPLPEPAQDLLSLFIIGYTLWLEWFVARLALHLPGLPATILVLLDLALSLCVTTLVVGLSYPG
;
A
#
# COMPACT_ATOMS: atom_id res chain seq x y z
N MET A 1 -4.06 -2.71 10.88
CA MET A 1 -3.44 -2.15 12.11
C MET A 1 -2.58 -0.90 11.83
N CYS A 2 -2.69 -0.24 10.66
CA CYS A 2 -1.84 0.91 10.28
C CYS A 2 -2.63 2.18 9.95
N LEU A 3 -3.94 2.18 10.23
CA LEU A 3 -4.86 3.27 9.91
C LEU A 3 -4.37 4.66 10.38
N PRO A 4 -3.84 4.86 11.60
CA PRO A 4 -3.42 6.20 12.01
C PRO A 4 -2.20 6.70 11.24
N VAL A 5 -1.22 5.85 10.95
CA VAL A 5 -0.04 6.24 10.14
C VAL A 5 -0.45 6.53 8.70
N PHE A 6 -1.36 5.71 8.14
CA PHE A 6 -1.91 5.93 6.81
C PHE A 6 -2.65 7.27 6.71
N LEU A 7 -3.50 7.60 7.68
CA LEU A 7 -4.23 8.87 7.71
C LEU A 7 -3.28 10.07 7.85
N LEU A 8 -2.22 9.97 8.67
CA LEU A 8 -1.20 11.02 8.79
C LEU A 8 -0.42 11.25 7.50
N LEU A 9 -0.06 10.18 6.80
CA LEU A 9 0.62 10.25 5.51
C LEU A 9 -0.28 10.87 4.43
N ARG A 10 -1.55 10.49 4.39
CA ARG A 10 -2.54 11.11 3.50
C ARG A 10 -2.75 12.59 3.82
N LEU A 11 -2.76 12.97 5.09
CA LEU A 11 -2.90 14.38 5.51
C LEU A 11 -1.72 15.23 5.03
N LEU A 12 -0.51 14.65 5.03
CA LEU A 12 0.70 15.32 4.57
C LEU A 12 0.71 15.52 3.05
N LEU A 13 0.26 14.51 2.29
CA LEU A 13 0.34 14.51 0.82
C LEU A 13 -0.86 15.21 0.16
N GLU A 14 -2.07 15.01 0.70
CA GLU A 14 -3.34 15.45 0.10
C GLU A 14 -4.22 16.14 1.15
N PRO A 15 -3.76 17.26 1.76
CA PRO A 15 -4.45 17.88 2.89
C PRO A 15 -5.88 18.32 2.55
N LEU A 16 -6.10 18.83 1.33
CA LEU A 16 -7.40 19.37 0.90
C LEU A 16 -8.52 18.31 0.89
N MET A 17 -8.18 17.06 0.56
CA MET A 17 -9.13 15.93 0.54
C MET A 17 -9.60 15.57 1.96
N LEU A 18 -8.69 15.56 2.92
CA LEU A 18 -8.99 15.14 4.31
C LEU A 18 -9.60 16.23 5.18
N LEU A 19 -9.64 17.48 4.72
CA LEU A 19 -10.31 18.57 5.43
C LEU A 19 -11.85 18.46 5.41
N THR A 20 -12.41 17.55 4.61
CA THR A 20 -13.85 17.30 4.55
C THR A 20 -14.22 15.96 5.22
N PRO A 21 -15.34 15.89 5.98
CA PRO A 21 -15.80 14.63 6.58
C PRO A 21 -16.04 13.52 5.52
N ARG A 22 -16.43 13.92 4.31
CA ARG A 22 -16.62 13.01 3.18
C ARG A 22 -15.30 12.42 2.69
N GLY A 23 -14.27 13.22 2.50
CA GLY A 23 -12.95 12.73 2.09
C GLY A 23 -12.31 11.81 3.13
N VAL A 24 -12.47 12.10 4.43
CA VAL A 24 -12.04 11.20 5.52
C VAL A 24 -12.78 9.86 5.46
N ALA A 25 -14.11 9.88 5.26
CA ALA A 25 -14.89 8.66 5.13
C ALA A 25 -14.50 7.86 3.87
N ALA A 26 -14.29 8.54 2.74
CA ALA A 26 -13.85 7.93 1.49
C ALA A 26 -12.49 7.25 1.64
N GLU A 27 -11.49 7.93 2.22
CA GLU A 27 -10.16 7.36 2.51
C GLU A 27 -10.24 6.18 3.49
N GLY A 28 -11.08 6.27 4.53
CA GLY A 28 -11.30 5.17 5.46
C GLY A 28 -11.89 3.93 4.78
N ILE A 29 -12.90 4.13 3.91
CA ILE A 29 -13.49 3.06 3.10
C ILE A 29 -12.44 2.49 2.15
N GLY A 30 -11.69 3.34 1.45
CA GLY A 30 -10.63 2.94 0.54
C GLY A 30 -9.57 2.08 1.23
N TYR A 31 -9.11 2.50 2.41
CA TYR A 31 -8.16 1.72 3.21
C TYR A 31 -8.70 0.33 3.56
N VAL A 32 -9.94 0.24 4.04
CA VAL A 32 -10.57 -1.04 4.40
C VAL A 32 -10.74 -1.93 3.16
N LEU A 33 -11.17 -1.36 2.03
CA LEU A 33 -11.33 -2.07 0.77
C LEU A 33 -10.01 -2.58 0.21
N ALA A 34 -8.95 -1.76 0.21
CA ALA A 34 -7.63 -2.18 -0.23
C ALA A 34 -7.09 -3.31 0.65
N TRP A 35 -7.16 -3.14 1.98
CA TRP A 35 -6.65 -4.13 2.91
C TRP A 35 -7.41 -5.47 2.82
N ALA A 36 -8.75 -5.41 2.90
CA ALA A 36 -9.59 -6.60 2.85
C ALA A 36 -9.57 -7.24 1.46
N GLY A 37 -9.58 -6.43 0.41
CA GLY A 37 -9.46 -6.86 -0.98
C GLY A 37 -8.18 -7.64 -1.21
N TYR A 38 -7.03 -7.11 -0.78
CA TYR A 38 -5.75 -7.78 -0.94
C TYR A 38 -5.70 -9.09 -0.16
N ALA A 39 -6.16 -9.09 1.10
CA ALA A 39 -6.23 -10.31 1.90
C ALA A 39 -7.09 -11.40 1.23
N LEU A 40 -8.29 -11.03 0.75
CA LEU A 40 -9.22 -11.97 0.13
C LEU A 40 -8.72 -12.48 -1.24
N LEU A 41 -8.16 -11.60 -2.07
CA LEU A 41 -7.72 -11.92 -3.44
C LEU A 41 -6.36 -12.65 -3.46
N SER A 42 -5.47 -12.36 -2.51
CA SER A 42 -4.19 -13.08 -2.39
C SER A 42 -4.39 -14.55 -2.02
N ARG A 43 -5.44 -14.89 -1.27
CA ARG A 43 -5.68 -16.27 -0.80
C ARG A 43 -5.85 -17.30 -1.92
N PRO A 44 -6.72 -17.10 -2.94
CA PRO A 44 -6.80 -18.02 -4.08
C PRO A 44 -5.51 -18.02 -4.92
N LEU A 45 -4.85 -16.87 -5.13
CA LEU A 45 -3.58 -16.83 -5.87
C LEU A 45 -2.49 -17.66 -5.18
N VAL A 46 -2.31 -17.50 -3.88
CA VAL A 46 -1.34 -18.28 -3.09
C VAL A 46 -1.68 -19.77 -3.11
N ARG A 47 -2.97 -20.14 -3.13
CA ARG A 47 -3.41 -21.53 -3.32
C ARG A 47 -3.05 -22.07 -4.71
N MET A 48 -3.27 -21.29 -5.76
CA MET A 48 -2.90 -21.65 -7.14
C MET A 48 -1.38 -21.85 -7.31
N LEU A 49 -0.58 -21.12 -6.52
CA LEU A 49 0.88 -21.27 -6.48
C LEU A 49 1.35 -22.46 -5.60
N GLY A 50 0.44 -23.28 -5.08
CA GLY A 50 0.78 -24.44 -4.25
C GLY A 50 1.24 -24.09 -2.83
N ARG A 51 1.08 -22.83 -2.39
CA ARG A 51 1.55 -22.32 -1.09
C ARG A 51 0.41 -21.93 -0.14
N GLY A 52 -0.79 -22.47 -0.35
CA GLY A 52 -1.99 -22.12 0.41
C GLY A 52 -1.85 -22.20 1.93
N ALA A 53 -1.08 -23.17 2.44
CA ALA A 53 -0.81 -23.33 3.87
C ALA A 53 0.00 -22.17 4.48
N GLU A 54 0.82 -21.52 3.67
CA GLU A 54 1.67 -20.39 4.08
C GLU A 54 0.90 -19.06 4.07
N TRP A 55 -0.32 -19.02 3.52
CA TRP A 55 -1.09 -17.77 3.35
C TRP A 55 -1.28 -16.98 4.66
N PRO A 56 -1.62 -17.60 5.82
CA PRO A 56 -1.75 -16.84 7.06
C PRO A 56 -0.42 -16.18 7.49
N ARG A 57 0.70 -16.90 7.32
CA ARG A 57 2.05 -16.39 7.62
C ARG A 57 2.44 -15.26 6.68
N PHE A 58 2.16 -15.41 5.38
CA PHE A 58 2.32 -14.36 4.39
C PHE A 58 1.51 -13.12 4.73
N LEU A 59 0.23 -13.26 5.07
CA LEU A 59 -0.61 -12.13 5.42
C LEU A 59 -0.10 -11.41 6.67
N ALA A 60 0.38 -12.14 7.67
CA ALA A 60 0.99 -11.54 8.85
C ALA A 60 2.29 -10.78 8.50
N ALA A 61 3.17 -11.39 7.71
CA ALA A 61 4.42 -10.76 7.27
C ALA A 61 4.17 -9.51 6.44
N TRP A 62 3.21 -9.58 5.50
CA TRP A 62 2.78 -8.44 4.69
C TRP A 62 2.26 -7.30 5.56
N ASN A 63 1.37 -7.58 6.52
CA ASN A 63 0.86 -6.55 7.44
C ASN A 63 1.96 -5.82 8.21
N TRP A 64 2.93 -6.56 8.75
CA TRP A 64 4.06 -5.96 9.49
C TRP A 64 4.99 -5.17 8.58
N ALA A 65 5.26 -5.68 7.37
CA ALA A 65 6.05 -4.98 6.38
C ALA A 65 5.38 -3.67 5.94
N THR A 66 4.07 -3.69 5.64
CA THR A 66 3.30 -2.49 5.29
C THR A 66 3.30 -1.46 6.42
N ALA A 67 3.21 -1.90 7.69
CA ALA A 67 3.30 -1.00 8.83
C ALA A 67 4.65 -0.26 8.87
N PHE A 68 5.75 -1.00 8.73
CA PHE A 68 7.09 -0.44 8.70
C PHE A 68 7.29 0.47 7.49
N GLN A 69 6.81 0.04 6.33
CA GLN A 69 6.87 0.79 5.08
C GLN A 69 6.16 2.14 5.22
N TYR A 70 4.93 2.19 5.75
CA TYR A 70 4.23 3.46 5.96
C TYR A 70 4.96 4.39 6.93
N ALA A 71 5.54 3.85 8.01
CA ALA A 71 6.32 4.64 8.95
C ALA A 71 7.57 5.24 8.28
N LEU A 72 8.26 4.45 7.45
CA LEU A 72 9.43 4.91 6.71
C LEU A 72 9.06 5.94 5.65
N VAL A 73 8.01 5.71 4.86
CA VAL A 73 7.54 6.68 3.86
C VAL A 73 7.16 7.98 4.53
N LEU A 74 6.43 7.95 5.64
CA LEU A 74 6.09 9.14 6.41
C LEU A 74 7.35 9.91 6.85
N LEU A 75 8.33 9.21 7.42
CA LEU A 75 9.60 9.82 7.82
C LEU A 75 10.34 10.46 6.63
N LEU A 76 10.46 9.74 5.52
CA LEU A 76 11.14 10.24 4.33
C LEU A 76 10.40 11.43 3.71
N SER A 77 9.06 11.42 3.67
CA SER A 77 8.25 12.54 3.21
C SER A 77 8.44 13.79 4.07
N LEU A 78 8.57 13.64 5.39
CA LEU A 78 8.88 14.78 6.29
C LEU A 78 10.29 15.33 6.06
N LEU A 79 11.27 14.45 5.83
CA LEU A 79 12.64 14.85 5.49
C LEU A 79 12.76 15.47 4.09
N ALA A 80 11.77 15.24 3.22
CA ALA A 80 11.73 15.81 1.87
C ALA A 80 11.33 17.29 1.85
N LEU A 81 10.56 17.76 2.85
CA LEU A 81 10.01 19.12 2.89
C LEU A 81 11.05 20.25 2.68
N PRO A 82 12.25 20.22 3.27
CA PRO A 82 13.26 21.27 3.06
C PRO A 82 14.08 21.10 1.77
N LEU A 83 13.92 20.00 1.03
CA LEU A 83 14.72 19.72 -0.17
C LEU A 83 14.20 20.50 -1.39
N PRO A 84 15.07 20.80 -2.39
CA PRO A 84 14.61 21.35 -3.66
C PRO A 84 13.78 20.33 -4.45
N GLU A 85 12.86 20.79 -5.30
CA GLU A 85 11.90 19.94 -6.05
C GLU A 85 12.55 18.73 -6.75
N PRO A 86 13.67 18.85 -7.50
CA PRO A 86 14.27 17.68 -8.17
C PRO A 86 14.71 16.57 -7.20
N ALA A 87 15.09 16.94 -5.97
CA ALA A 87 15.46 15.97 -4.94
C ALA A 87 14.23 15.31 -4.32
N GLN A 88 13.11 16.03 -4.21
CA GLN A 88 11.83 15.47 -3.75
C GLN A 88 11.28 14.44 -4.76
N ASP A 89 11.37 14.73 -6.06
CA ASP A 89 10.96 13.82 -7.13
C ASP A 89 11.80 12.54 -7.12
N LEU A 90 13.13 12.68 -7.00
CA LEU A 90 14.04 11.55 -6.93
C LEU A 90 13.76 10.68 -5.69
N LEU A 91 13.49 11.30 -4.54
CA LEU A 91 13.12 10.59 -3.32
C LEU A 91 11.78 9.87 -3.46
N SER A 92 10.80 10.48 -4.14
CA SER A 92 9.50 9.87 -4.42
C SER A 92 9.66 8.63 -5.31
N LEU A 93 10.50 8.71 -6.36
CA LEU A 93 10.82 7.56 -7.21
C LEU A 93 11.49 6.44 -6.41
N PHE A 94 12.42 6.80 -5.52
CA PHE A 94 13.07 5.84 -4.63
C PHE A 94 12.06 5.14 -3.69
N ILE A 95 11.13 5.89 -3.10
CA ILE A 95 10.06 5.37 -2.24
C ILE A 95 9.19 4.36 -3.00
N ILE A 96 8.82 4.66 -4.25
CA ILE A 96 8.05 3.75 -5.09
C ILE A 96 8.85 2.46 -5.35
N GLY A 97 10.11 2.58 -5.77
CA GLY A 97 10.96 1.43 -6.02
C GLY A 97 11.16 0.56 -4.77
N TYR A 98 11.40 1.19 -3.61
CA TYR A 98 11.53 0.51 -2.33
C TYR A 98 10.24 -0.22 -1.93
N THR A 99 9.09 0.42 -2.10
CA THR A 99 7.77 -0.15 -1.82
C THR A 99 7.54 -1.44 -2.61
N LEU A 100 7.76 -1.38 -3.92
CA LEU A 100 7.58 -2.54 -4.82
C LEU A 100 8.56 -3.67 -4.49
N TRP A 101 9.82 -3.31 -4.21
CA TRP A 101 10.84 -4.26 -3.84
C TRP A 101 10.52 -4.95 -2.51
N LEU A 102 10.08 -4.20 -1.49
CA LEU A 102 9.76 -4.73 -0.17
C LEU A 102 8.58 -5.70 -0.25
N GLU A 103 7.52 -5.34 -0.97
CA GLU A 103 6.37 -6.21 -1.16
C GLU A 103 6.75 -7.52 -1.87
N TRP A 104 7.50 -7.41 -2.97
CA TRP A 104 8.03 -8.57 -3.69
C TRP A 104 8.90 -9.45 -2.78
N PHE A 105 9.80 -8.83 -2.01
CA PHE A 105 10.71 -9.53 -1.11
C PHE A 105 9.94 -10.30 -0.02
N VAL A 106 8.94 -9.65 0.60
CA VAL A 106 8.09 -10.25 1.63
C VAL A 106 7.26 -11.39 1.04
N ALA A 107 6.65 -11.21 -0.12
CA ALA A 107 5.91 -12.27 -0.80
C ALA A 107 6.81 -13.48 -1.09
N ARG A 108 8.00 -13.24 -1.62
CA ARG A 108 8.95 -14.29 -1.96
C ARG A 108 9.44 -15.05 -0.72
N LEU A 109 9.81 -14.34 0.34
CA LEU A 109 10.32 -14.93 1.59
C LEU A 109 9.22 -15.63 2.38
N ALA A 110 8.04 -15.02 2.47
CA ALA A 110 6.94 -15.53 3.27
C ALA A 110 6.13 -16.65 2.58
N LEU A 111 6.32 -16.87 1.29
CA LEU A 111 5.70 -17.99 0.56
C LEU A 111 6.70 -19.00 0.02
N HIS A 112 8.01 -18.78 0.24
CA HIS A 112 9.08 -19.61 -0.33
C HIS A 112 8.91 -19.81 -1.85
N LEU A 113 8.62 -18.72 -2.55
CA LEU A 113 8.43 -18.70 -4.00
C LEU A 113 9.75 -18.34 -4.71
N PRO A 114 9.92 -18.76 -5.97
CA PRO A 114 10.93 -18.14 -6.82
C PRO A 114 10.54 -16.67 -7.14
N GLY A 115 11.47 -15.91 -7.71
CA GLY A 115 11.26 -14.47 -7.91
C GLY A 115 10.06 -14.11 -8.80
N LEU A 116 9.88 -14.82 -9.93
CA LEU A 116 8.83 -14.50 -10.91
C LEU A 116 7.40 -14.65 -10.34
N PRO A 117 7.05 -15.75 -9.66
CA PRO A 117 5.71 -15.91 -9.10
C PRO A 117 5.37 -14.91 -7.99
N ALA A 118 6.36 -14.37 -7.27
CA ALA A 118 6.08 -13.35 -6.25
C ALA A 118 5.58 -12.03 -6.88
N THR A 119 5.96 -11.73 -8.11
CA THR A 119 5.54 -10.51 -8.83
C THR A 119 4.03 -10.45 -9.05
N ILE A 120 3.33 -11.59 -9.16
CA ILE A 120 1.86 -11.58 -9.36
C ILE A 120 1.12 -10.98 -8.17
N LEU A 121 1.67 -11.10 -6.96
CA LEU A 121 1.09 -10.53 -5.75
C LEU A 121 1.29 -9.02 -5.70
N VAL A 122 2.46 -8.54 -6.12
CA VAL A 122 2.72 -7.10 -6.26
C VAL A 122 1.82 -6.48 -7.33
N LEU A 123 1.64 -7.16 -8.46
CA LEU A 123 0.73 -6.69 -9.52
C LEU A 123 -0.73 -6.68 -9.05
N LEU A 124 -1.13 -7.66 -8.23
CA LEU A 124 -2.45 -7.66 -7.60
C LEU A 124 -2.63 -6.43 -6.69
N ASP A 125 -1.65 -6.13 -5.83
CA ASP A 125 -1.73 -4.97 -4.93
C ASP A 125 -1.79 -3.66 -5.71
N LEU A 126 -0.95 -3.51 -6.73
CA LEU A 126 -0.96 -2.35 -7.63
C LEU A 126 -2.32 -2.17 -8.32
N ALA A 127 -2.86 -3.23 -8.91
CA ALA A 127 -4.16 -3.17 -9.57
C ALA A 127 -5.28 -2.79 -8.59
N LEU A 128 -5.25 -3.36 -7.38
CA LEU A 128 -6.21 -3.03 -6.34
C LEU A 128 -6.07 -1.58 -5.87
N SER A 129 -4.85 -1.10 -5.66
CA SER A 129 -4.54 0.27 -5.26
C SER A 129 -5.05 1.28 -6.27
N LEU A 130 -4.87 1.02 -7.57
CA LEU A 130 -5.40 1.87 -8.64
C LEU A 130 -6.94 1.89 -8.65
N CYS A 131 -7.59 0.71 -8.54
CA CYS A 131 -9.05 0.61 -8.48
C CYS A 131 -9.65 1.30 -7.24
N VAL A 132 -8.98 1.19 -6.10
CA VAL A 132 -9.42 1.84 -4.87
C VAL A 132 -9.23 3.35 -4.97
N THR A 133 -8.11 3.80 -5.54
CA THR A 133 -7.84 5.24 -5.71
C THR A 133 -8.90 5.92 -6.57
N THR A 134 -9.31 5.30 -7.68
CA THR A 134 -10.38 5.86 -8.53
C THR A 134 -11.72 5.92 -7.81
N LEU A 135 -12.04 4.90 -7.00
CA LEU A 135 -13.25 4.88 -6.18
C LEU A 135 -13.22 5.95 -5.08
N VAL A 136 -12.10 6.15 -4.39
CA VAL A 136 -11.93 7.18 -3.37
C VAL A 136 -12.12 8.56 -3.97
N VAL A 137 -11.50 8.85 -5.12
CA VAL A 137 -11.66 10.13 -5.82
C VAL A 137 -13.13 10.38 -6.19
N GLY A 138 -13.82 9.36 -6.72
CA GLY A 138 -15.24 9.46 -7.06
C GLY A 138 -16.17 9.68 -5.86
N LEU A 139 -15.81 9.17 -4.67
CA LEU A 139 -16.57 9.38 -3.44
C LEU A 139 -16.27 10.75 -2.78
N SER A 140 -15.07 11.29 -3.01
CA SER A 140 -14.62 12.55 -2.40
C SER A 140 -15.16 13.80 -3.10
N TYR A 141 -15.41 13.77 -4.41
CA TYR A 141 -15.99 14.89 -5.16
C TYR A 141 -17.51 14.75 -5.32
N PRO A 142 -18.30 15.81 -5.10
CA PRO A 142 -19.68 15.83 -5.57
C PRO A 142 -19.68 15.93 -7.11
N GLY A 143 -20.41 15.04 -7.77
CA GLY A 143 -20.78 15.22 -9.17
C GLY A 143 -21.69 16.42 -9.38
#